data_AF-A0AA92V0X2-F1
#
_entry.id   AF-A0AA92V0X2-F1
#
_cell.length_a   1.000
_cell.length_b   1.000
_cell.length_c   1.000
_cell.angle_alpha   90.00
_cell.angle_beta   90.00
_cell.angle_gamma   90.00
#
_symmetry.space_group_name_H-M   'P 1'
#
loop_
_entity.id
_entity.type
_entity.pdbx_description
1 polymer ?
#
loop_
_entity_poly.entity_id
_entity_poly.type
_entity_poly.pdbx_seq_one_letter_code
_entity_poly.pdbx_strand_id
1 'polypeptide(L)'
;MFTSSLDTFTFKISGDTATVTIKCNGMELLSETYYPVSGSITIYDLGTLIADAVRPTVTASFTIDITEHQGESDIATWSSGAITAYYATVDIDMSCSSFIDRYFLTLLDGTKLTRLGHREYLHAAGINSSTPTVVAQFFKDNQVTTVQVPSSATPTHTANGITSFDVSPDRYCDASEGDLFAYTVTVGDRTQQYQIDHTGSIADPVLLFTNSFGCQEIFYCLGKKKIAPIFERKSAVIGGKKINYQVKETRTFEGDTGIIPPSMAHFAEDLLRSDEVYLFRDYAQDKQITLTDSKSERTNEADDLAEFTFSYQYSQRIQNVVFKNIDTSSGKIFDRSFDDTFN
;
A
#
# COMPACT_ATOMS: atom_id res chain seq x y z
N MET A 1 -2.28 19.23 3.11
CA MET A 1 -0.90 19.17 2.56
C MET A 1 -0.37 17.75 2.68
N PHE A 2 0.62 17.37 1.89
CA PHE A 2 1.24 16.03 1.97
C PHE A 2 2.38 16.02 2.98
N THR A 3 2.56 14.93 3.71
CA THR A 3 3.67 14.80 4.68
C THR A 3 5.03 14.86 4.01
N SER A 4 5.17 14.34 2.78
CA SER A 4 6.39 14.46 1.96
C SER A 4 6.74 15.91 1.59
N SER A 5 5.77 16.83 1.58
CA SER A 5 6.01 18.25 1.29
C SER A 5 6.47 19.07 2.51
N LEU A 6 6.50 18.46 3.69
CA LEU A 6 6.86 19.09 4.97
C LEU A 6 8.34 18.86 5.30
N ASP A 7 9.27 19.30 4.47
CA ASP A 7 10.69 19.05 4.76
C ASP A 7 11.28 20.05 5.77
N THR A 8 11.16 21.34 5.47
CA THR A 8 11.81 22.41 6.25
C THR A 8 10.82 23.48 6.70
N PHE A 9 10.88 23.87 7.96
CA PHE A 9 10.13 24.99 8.53
C PHE A 9 11.10 26.05 9.09
N THR A 10 11.08 27.24 8.50
CA THR A 10 11.97 28.36 8.91
C THR A 10 11.16 29.55 9.37
N PHE A 11 11.54 30.13 10.50
CA PHE A 11 10.93 31.34 11.04
C PHE A 11 11.99 32.24 11.68
N LYS A 12 11.63 33.51 11.90
CA LYS A 12 12.48 34.49 12.60
C LYS A 12 11.88 34.75 13.96
N ILE A 13 12.75 35.06 14.91
CA ILE A 13 12.34 35.49 16.25
C ILE A 13 13.00 36.81 16.59
N SER A 14 12.36 37.54 17.50
CA SER A 14 12.86 38.79 18.08
C SER A 14 13.47 38.59 19.47
N GLY A 15 13.07 37.52 20.16
CA GLY A 15 13.61 37.11 21.46
C GLY A 15 14.93 36.35 21.37
N ASP A 16 15.34 35.82 22.52
CA ASP A 16 16.58 35.04 22.69
C ASP A 16 16.40 33.58 22.24
N THR A 17 15.20 33.01 22.47
CA THR A 17 14.86 31.63 22.12
C THR A 17 13.39 31.51 21.73
N ALA A 18 13.00 30.37 21.14
CA ALA A 18 11.60 30.03 20.97
C ALA A 18 11.32 28.57 21.28
N THR A 19 10.24 28.32 22.00
CA THR A 19 9.69 26.97 22.18
C THR A 19 8.74 26.68 21.04
N VAL A 20 8.99 25.58 20.31
CA VAL A 20 8.12 25.09 19.24
C VAL A 20 7.44 23.83 19.71
N THR A 21 6.11 23.84 19.69
CA THR A 21 5.26 22.71 20.06
C THR A 21 4.50 22.25 18.83
N ILE A 22 4.55 20.94 18.57
CA ILE A 22 3.83 20.32 17.46
C ILE A 22 2.87 19.30 18.04
N LYS A 23 1.60 19.43 17.68
CA LYS A 23 0.56 18.51 18.12
C LYS A 23 -0.13 17.90 16.92
N CYS A 24 -0.38 16.59 16.97
CA CYS A 24 -1.19 15.89 15.97
C CYS A 24 -2.36 15.20 16.67
N ASN A 25 -3.59 15.48 16.22
CA ASN A 25 -4.82 15.00 16.86
C ASN A 25 -4.86 15.24 18.38
N GLY A 26 -4.28 16.36 18.84
CA GLY A 26 -4.19 16.73 20.26
C GLY A 26 -3.06 16.07 21.06
N MET A 27 -2.33 15.11 20.49
CA MET A 27 -1.13 14.54 21.11
C MET A 27 0.10 15.38 20.76
N GLU A 28 0.90 15.72 21.77
CA GLU A 28 2.18 16.39 21.57
C GLU A 28 3.19 15.43 20.95
N LEU A 29 3.68 15.78 19.76
CA LEU A 29 4.74 15.05 19.06
C LEU A 29 6.12 15.62 19.38
N LEU A 30 6.19 16.93 19.59
CA LEU A 30 7.41 17.69 19.85
C LEU A 30 7.09 18.88 20.74
N SER A 31 7.97 19.17 21.70
CA SER A 31 7.97 20.43 22.44
C SER A 31 9.41 20.72 22.87
N GLU A 32 10.07 21.57 22.10
CA GLU A 32 11.51 21.86 22.26
C GLU A 32 11.80 23.35 22.14
N THR A 33 12.82 23.81 22.88
CA THR A 33 13.31 25.18 22.81
C THR A 33 14.51 25.28 21.87
N TYR A 34 14.40 26.14 20.88
CA TYR A 34 15.41 26.39 19.85
C TYR A 34 16.06 27.76 20.01
N TYR A 35 17.33 27.84 19.62
CA TYR A 35 18.15 29.05 19.64
C TYR A 35 18.37 29.54 18.22
N PRO A 36 18.17 30.83 17.93
CA PRO A 36 18.31 31.36 16.58
C PRO A 36 19.76 31.43 16.14
N VAL A 37 20.02 31.09 14.88
CA VAL A 37 21.28 31.37 14.19
C VAL A 37 21.03 32.54 13.24
N SER A 38 21.71 33.66 13.47
CA SER A 38 21.50 34.91 12.69
C SER A 38 20.03 35.39 12.69
N GLY A 39 19.32 35.21 13.80
CA GLY A 39 17.93 35.64 13.97
C GLY A 39 16.88 34.70 13.37
N SER A 40 17.29 33.53 12.88
CA SER A 40 16.39 32.53 12.30
C SER A 40 16.54 31.16 12.98
N ILE A 41 15.43 30.44 13.07
CA ILE A 41 15.38 29.04 13.47
C ILE A 41 14.86 28.25 12.27
N THR A 42 15.53 27.15 11.96
CA THR A 42 15.14 26.22 10.90
C THR A 42 15.03 24.82 11.50
N ILE A 43 13.84 24.24 11.36
CA ILE A 43 13.55 22.85 11.75
C ILE A 43 13.52 22.03 10.46
N TYR A 44 14.31 20.95 10.43
CA TYR A 44 14.41 20.02 9.32
C TYR A 44 13.65 18.73 9.64
N ASP A 45 13.29 17.99 8.58
CA ASP A 45 12.67 16.66 8.66
C ASP A 45 11.35 16.63 9.46
N LEU A 46 10.57 17.70 9.34
CA LEU A 46 9.27 17.79 10.01
C LEU A 46 8.28 16.75 9.49
N GLY A 47 8.43 16.40 8.21
CA GLY A 47 7.57 15.51 7.46
C GLY A 47 7.60 14.11 8.04
N THR A 48 8.78 13.59 8.42
CA THR A 48 8.91 12.27 9.03
C THR A 48 8.22 12.20 10.40
N LEU A 49 8.44 13.20 11.26
CA LEU A 49 7.79 13.30 12.57
C LEU A 49 6.26 13.27 12.45
N ILE A 50 5.72 14.03 11.51
CA ILE A 50 4.27 14.12 11.29
C ILE A 50 3.76 12.86 10.57
N ALA A 51 4.52 12.29 9.64
CA ALA A 51 4.14 11.11 8.86
C ALA A 51 3.83 9.92 9.77
N ASP A 52 4.66 9.65 10.79
CA ASP A 52 4.43 8.55 11.73
C ASP A 52 3.08 8.67 12.47
N ALA A 53 2.68 9.89 12.82
CA ALA A 53 1.41 10.16 13.47
C ALA A 53 0.20 10.13 12.52
N VAL A 54 0.40 10.53 11.26
CA VAL A 54 -0.66 10.58 10.23
C VAL A 54 -0.90 9.20 9.62
N ARG A 55 0.14 8.38 9.48
CA ARG A 55 0.12 7.10 8.77
C ARG A 55 -1.05 6.18 9.17
N PRO A 56 -1.36 5.95 10.46
CA PRO A 56 -2.42 5.02 10.85
C PRO A 56 -3.81 5.43 10.39
N THR A 57 -4.03 6.73 10.15
CA THR A 57 -5.34 7.28 9.75
C THR A 57 -5.35 7.82 8.33
N VAL A 58 -4.22 7.77 7.61
CA VAL A 58 -3.96 8.37 6.28
C VAL A 58 -4.08 9.90 6.25
N THR A 59 -4.88 10.49 7.11
CA THR A 59 -4.99 11.93 7.31
C THR A 59 -5.17 12.26 8.78
N ALA A 60 -4.63 13.41 9.18
CA ALA A 60 -4.78 13.93 10.53
C ALA A 60 -4.68 15.45 10.51
N SER A 61 -5.14 16.08 11.59
CA SER A 61 -4.90 17.51 11.80
C SER A 61 -3.72 17.71 12.74
N PHE A 62 -2.84 18.64 12.40
CA PHE A 62 -1.75 19.06 13.26
C PHE A 62 -1.69 20.58 13.42
N THR A 63 -1.04 21.02 14.49
CA THR A 63 -0.72 22.43 14.76
C THR A 63 0.77 22.58 15.02
N ILE A 64 1.31 23.73 14.65
CA ILE A 64 2.62 24.22 15.06
C ILE A 64 2.37 25.49 15.85
N ASP A 65 2.76 25.46 17.12
CA ASP A 65 2.64 26.57 18.05
C ASP A 65 4.04 27.02 18.45
N ILE A 66 4.29 28.33 18.45
CA ILE A 66 5.58 28.94 18.74
C ILE A 66 5.40 29.96 19.85
N THR A 67 6.21 29.86 20.90
CA THR A 67 6.32 30.87 21.96
C THR A 67 7.74 31.41 21.98
N GLU A 68 7.92 32.71 21.73
CA GLU A 68 9.21 33.40 21.82
C GLU A 68 9.48 33.90 23.24
N HIS A 69 10.73 33.77 23.66
CA HIS A 69 11.20 34.08 25.01
C HIS A 69 12.30 35.14 25.00
N GLN A 70 12.26 36.06 25.96
CA GLN A 70 13.36 36.95 26.30
C GLN A 70 13.68 36.84 27.80
N GLY A 71 14.82 36.25 28.13
CA GLY A 71 15.07 35.73 29.48
C GLY A 71 13.95 34.77 29.93
N GLU A 72 13.35 35.05 31.09
CA GLU A 72 12.27 34.24 31.69
C GLU A 72 10.85 34.68 31.27
N SER A 73 10.73 35.58 30.28
CA SER A 73 9.44 36.14 29.86
C SER A 73 9.06 35.73 28.45
N ASP A 74 7.84 35.25 28.28
CA ASP A 74 7.19 35.08 26.99
C ASP A 74 6.89 36.45 26.39
N ILE A 75 7.40 36.74 25.19
CA ILE A 75 7.24 38.05 24.53
C ILE A 75 6.34 38.00 23.30
N ALA A 76 6.19 36.82 22.67
CA ALA A 76 5.32 36.63 21.51
C ALA A 76 4.84 35.18 21.41
N THR A 77 3.67 34.99 20.81
CA THR A 77 3.14 33.67 20.47
C THR A 77 2.59 33.67 19.05
N TRP A 78 2.73 32.54 18.37
CA TRP A 78 2.18 32.30 17.04
C TRP A 78 1.62 30.88 16.97
N SER A 79 0.54 30.70 16.21
CA SER A 79 -0.03 29.39 15.94
C SER A 79 -0.34 29.28 14.45
N SER A 80 -0.03 28.12 13.87
CA SER A 80 -0.41 27.80 12.50
C SER A 80 -1.92 27.67 12.30
N GLY A 81 -2.68 27.48 13.39
CA GLY A 81 -4.02 26.90 13.33
C GLY A 81 -3.99 25.43 12.90
N ALA A 82 -5.17 24.83 12.77
CA ALA A 82 -5.31 23.45 12.35
C ALA A 82 -4.94 23.28 10.86
N ILE A 83 -3.92 22.47 10.59
CA ILE A 83 -3.51 22.08 9.24
C ILE A 83 -3.90 20.61 9.02
N THR A 84 -4.56 20.31 7.91
CA THR A 84 -4.81 18.91 7.50
C THR A 84 -3.59 18.36 6.76
N ALA A 85 -2.98 17.32 7.32
CA ALA A 85 -1.97 16.50 6.66
C ALA A 85 -2.61 15.25 6.02
N TYR A 86 -2.09 14.86 4.87
CA TYR A 86 -2.33 13.58 4.21
C TYR A 86 -1.00 12.85 4.12
N TYR A 87 -0.99 11.58 4.51
CA TYR A 87 0.20 10.75 4.44
C TYR A 87 0.64 10.63 2.98
N ALA A 88 1.92 10.89 2.75
CA ALA A 88 2.59 10.68 1.48
C ALA A 88 4.09 10.46 1.72
N THR A 89 4.65 9.44 1.08
CA THR A 89 6.10 9.16 1.02
C THR A 89 6.68 9.40 -0.37
N VAL A 90 5.90 10.03 -1.25
CA VAL A 90 6.25 10.36 -2.62
C VAL A 90 6.27 11.86 -2.81
N ASP A 91 7.26 12.35 -3.56
CA ASP A 91 7.30 13.72 -4.03
C ASP A 91 6.42 13.85 -5.28
N ILE A 92 5.55 14.85 -5.28
CA ILE A 92 4.58 15.08 -6.35
C ILE A 92 4.79 16.51 -6.81
N ASP A 93 5.03 16.67 -8.11
CA ASP A 93 5.22 17.98 -8.75
C ASP A 93 3.89 18.74 -8.93
N MET A 94 3.08 18.80 -7.87
CA MET A 94 1.89 19.64 -7.75
C MET A 94 1.48 19.83 -6.29
N SER A 95 0.62 20.81 -6.03
CA SER A 95 0.07 21.01 -4.70
C SER A 95 -0.80 19.81 -4.26
N CYS A 96 -0.78 19.52 -2.96
CA CYS A 96 -1.63 18.48 -2.36
C CYS A 96 -3.12 18.66 -2.68
N SER A 97 -3.63 19.90 -2.69
CA SER A 97 -5.01 20.20 -3.09
C SER A 97 -5.27 19.84 -4.56
N SER A 98 -4.37 20.22 -5.46
CA SER A 98 -4.50 19.90 -6.89
C SER A 98 -4.49 18.40 -7.14
N PHE A 99 -3.65 17.66 -6.40
CA PHE A 99 -3.60 16.21 -6.50
C PHE A 99 -4.90 15.58 -6.02
N ILE A 100 -5.32 15.93 -4.79
CA ILE A 100 -6.52 15.36 -4.17
C ILE A 100 -7.76 15.58 -5.02
N ASP A 101 -7.91 16.74 -5.66
CA ASP A 101 -9.09 17.04 -6.47
C ASP A 101 -9.16 16.25 -7.79
N ARG A 102 -8.01 15.85 -8.35
CA ARG A 102 -7.89 15.31 -9.72
C ARG A 102 -7.47 13.85 -9.81
N TYR A 103 -6.86 13.30 -8.76
CA TYR A 103 -6.33 11.95 -8.77
C TYR A 103 -6.83 11.14 -7.56
N PHE A 104 -6.89 9.83 -7.75
CA PHE A 104 -7.02 8.89 -6.63
C PHE A 104 -5.68 8.82 -5.89
N LEU A 105 -5.70 8.41 -4.63
CA LEU A 105 -4.51 8.23 -3.79
C LEU A 105 -3.77 6.95 -4.20
N THR A 106 -3.14 6.96 -5.38
CA THR A 106 -2.40 5.84 -6.00
C THR A 106 -1.30 6.38 -6.92
N LEU A 107 -0.27 5.57 -7.18
CA LEU A 107 0.75 5.82 -8.22
C LEU A 107 0.47 5.08 -9.54
N LEU A 108 -0.71 4.47 -9.67
CA LEU A 108 -1.22 3.98 -10.94
C LEU A 108 -1.48 5.15 -11.90
N ASP A 109 -0.80 5.16 -13.05
CA ASP A 109 -0.87 6.24 -14.02
C ASP A 109 -1.40 5.73 -15.37
N GLY A 110 -2.72 5.72 -15.51
CA GLY A 110 -3.42 5.24 -16.70
C GLY A 110 -4.11 3.90 -16.48
N THR A 111 -4.35 3.14 -17.56
CA THR A 111 -5.18 1.93 -17.51
C THR A 111 -4.53 0.81 -16.69
N LYS A 112 -5.28 0.22 -15.75
CA LYS A 112 -4.86 -0.99 -15.03
C LYS A 112 -5.38 -2.24 -15.73
N LEU A 113 -4.53 -3.24 -15.87
CA LEU A 113 -4.94 -4.57 -16.29
C LEU A 113 -5.50 -5.34 -15.09
N THR A 114 -6.71 -5.87 -15.22
CA THR A 114 -7.37 -6.68 -14.17
C THR A 114 -8.17 -7.83 -14.81
N ARG A 115 -8.86 -8.66 -14.03
CA ARG A 115 -9.74 -9.72 -14.57
C ARG A 115 -10.92 -10.00 -13.64
N LEU A 116 -11.94 -10.67 -14.14
CA LEU A 116 -13.03 -11.19 -13.31
C LEU A 116 -12.48 -12.05 -12.16
N GLY A 117 -13.10 -11.93 -10.99
CA GLY A 117 -12.64 -12.53 -9.73
C GLY A 117 -11.56 -11.72 -9.01
N HIS A 118 -11.00 -10.65 -9.59
CA HIS A 118 -10.09 -9.74 -8.88
C HIS A 118 -10.85 -8.75 -7.99
N ARG A 119 -10.19 -8.34 -6.92
CA ARG A 119 -10.56 -7.19 -6.10
C ARG A 119 -9.78 -5.95 -6.52
N GLU A 120 -10.49 -4.87 -6.71
CA GLU A 120 -9.92 -3.57 -7.07
C GLU A 120 -10.51 -2.50 -6.16
N TYR A 121 -9.64 -1.65 -5.61
CA TYR A 121 -10.03 -0.57 -4.71
C TYR A 121 -9.43 0.75 -5.19
N LEU A 122 -10.21 1.81 -5.06
CA LEU A 122 -9.73 3.19 -5.24
C LEU A 122 -9.99 3.99 -3.98
N HIS A 123 -9.13 4.98 -3.72
CA HIS A 123 -9.21 5.82 -2.53
C HIS A 123 -9.17 7.28 -2.94
N ALA A 124 -10.10 8.07 -2.42
CA ALA A 124 -10.19 9.50 -2.67
C ALA A 124 -10.38 10.29 -1.37
N ALA A 125 -9.81 11.48 -1.34
CA ALA A 125 -9.99 12.47 -0.27
C ALA A 125 -10.70 13.72 -0.80
N GLY A 126 -11.14 14.60 0.10
CA GLY A 126 -11.74 15.89 -0.25
C GLY A 126 -13.26 15.85 -0.47
N ILE A 127 -13.86 17.01 -0.77
CA ILE A 127 -15.33 17.17 -0.75
C ILE A 127 -16.05 16.45 -1.89
N ASN A 128 -15.41 16.32 -3.05
CA ASN A 128 -15.98 15.67 -4.23
C ASN A 128 -15.56 14.20 -4.34
N SER A 129 -15.51 13.48 -3.21
CA SER A 129 -14.94 12.13 -3.10
C SER A 129 -15.96 11.05 -2.71
N SER A 130 -17.26 11.27 -2.92
CA SER A 130 -18.30 10.38 -2.38
C SER A 130 -19.06 9.57 -3.43
N THR A 131 -19.20 10.07 -4.66
CA THR A 131 -20.15 9.53 -5.64
C THR A 131 -19.42 9.02 -6.88
N PRO A 132 -19.39 7.70 -7.11
CA PRO A 132 -18.79 7.13 -8.31
C PRO A 132 -19.78 7.13 -9.48
N THR A 133 -19.27 7.36 -10.68
CA THR A 133 -19.91 7.02 -11.95
C THR A 133 -19.05 5.98 -12.65
N VAL A 134 -19.69 4.97 -13.25
CA VAL A 134 -18.98 3.88 -13.91
C VAL A 134 -19.52 3.68 -15.30
N VAL A 135 -18.61 3.61 -16.26
CA VAL A 135 -18.90 3.35 -17.67
C VAL A 135 -18.26 2.02 -18.03
N ALA A 136 -19.07 0.98 -18.22
CA ALA A 136 -18.62 -0.35 -18.60
C ALA A 136 -18.70 -0.52 -20.12
N GLN A 137 -17.73 -1.22 -20.68
CA GLN A 137 -17.66 -1.58 -22.09
C GLN A 137 -17.75 -3.09 -22.23
N PHE A 138 -18.68 -3.55 -23.06
CA PHE A 138 -18.93 -4.98 -23.28
C PHE A 138 -18.62 -5.35 -24.72
N PHE A 139 -18.09 -6.55 -24.92
CA PHE A 139 -17.88 -7.14 -26.22
C PHE A 139 -18.92 -8.23 -26.48
N LYS A 140 -19.69 -8.08 -27.57
CA LYS A 140 -20.70 -9.04 -28.00
C LYS A 140 -20.89 -8.92 -29.51
N ASP A 141 -21.02 -10.07 -30.18
CA ASP A 141 -21.28 -10.13 -31.64
C ASP A 141 -20.31 -9.27 -32.48
N ASN A 142 -19.02 -9.28 -32.09
CA ASN A 142 -17.94 -8.53 -32.73
C ASN A 142 -18.10 -6.99 -32.69
N GLN A 143 -18.85 -6.48 -31.70
CA GLN A 143 -19.03 -5.06 -31.43
C GLN A 143 -18.74 -4.75 -29.96
N VAL A 144 -18.30 -3.52 -29.70
CA VAL A 144 -18.16 -2.97 -28.35
C VAL A 144 -19.34 -2.05 -28.08
N THR A 145 -20.12 -2.36 -27.04
CA THR A 145 -21.18 -1.49 -26.52
C THR A 145 -20.71 -0.83 -25.24
N THR A 146 -21.34 0.28 -24.86
CA THR A 146 -21.01 1.04 -23.65
C THR A 146 -22.26 1.23 -22.81
N VAL A 147 -22.17 0.93 -21.52
CA VAL A 147 -23.28 0.97 -20.57
C VAL A 147 -22.89 1.83 -19.39
N GLN A 148 -23.80 2.72 -18.99
CA GLN A 148 -23.67 3.46 -17.73
C GLN A 148 -24.14 2.57 -16.59
N VAL A 149 -23.24 2.26 -15.66
CA VAL A 149 -23.55 1.45 -14.50
C VAL A 149 -24.05 2.36 -13.36
N PRO A 150 -25.15 2.00 -12.67
CA PRO A 150 -25.64 2.76 -11.53
C PRO A 150 -24.57 2.90 -10.43
N SER A 151 -24.47 4.08 -9.81
CA SER A 151 -23.51 4.34 -8.73
C SER A 151 -23.65 3.36 -7.55
N SER A 152 -24.86 2.87 -7.29
CA SER A 152 -25.15 1.87 -6.25
C SER A 152 -24.46 0.51 -6.47
N ALA A 153 -23.98 0.22 -7.69
CA ALA A 153 -23.20 -0.98 -7.98
C ALA A 153 -21.79 -0.92 -7.38
N THR A 154 -21.31 0.26 -6.99
CA THR A 154 -19.97 0.49 -6.40
C THR A 154 -20.11 0.81 -4.91
N PRO A 155 -19.92 -0.18 -4.01
CA PRO A 155 -19.93 0.09 -2.58
C PRO A 155 -18.83 1.04 -2.17
N THR A 156 -19.17 1.93 -1.24
CA THR A 156 -18.25 2.92 -0.70
C THR A 156 -18.14 2.78 0.80
N HIS A 157 -16.95 3.10 1.33
CA HIS A 157 -16.70 3.19 2.76
C HIS A 157 -15.86 4.42 3.04
N THR A 158 -16.35 5.33 3.87
CA THR A 158 -15.62 6.53 4.28
C THR A 158 -15.17 6.40 5.72
N ALA A 159 -13.86 6.53 5.94
CA ALA A 159 -13.23 6.57 7.26
C ALA A 159 -12.21 7.70 7.27
N ASN A 160 -12.20 8.50 8.35
CA ASN A 160 -11.26 9.62 8.54
C ASN A 160 -11.19 10.61 7.36
N GLY A 161 -12.26 10.77 6.57
CA GLY A 161 -12.25 11.68 5.41
C GLY A 161 -11.62 11.09 4.14
N ILE A 162 -11.25 9.80 4.15
CA ILE A 162 -10.88 9.02 2.98
C ILE A 162 -12.05 8.11 2.61
N THR A 163 -12.50 8.19 1.36
CA THR A 163 -13.53 7.31 0.80
C THR A 163 -12.87 6.25 -0.05
N SER A 164 -13.13 4.99 0.29
CA SER A 164 -12.71 3.82 -0.47
C SER A 164 -13.86 3.30 -1.33
N PHE A 165 -13.58 2.90 -2.56
CA PHE A 165 -14.53 2.40 -3.54
C PHE A 165 -14.16 0.97 -3.91
N ASP A 166 -15.07 0.02 -3.73
CA ASP A 166 -14.88 -1.33 -4.27
C ASP A 166 -15.30 -1.32 -5.75
N VAL A 167 -14.29 -1.31 -6.61
CA VAL A 167 -14.42 -1.21 -8.07
C VAL A 167 -14.04 -2.51 -8.77
N SER A 168 -14.20 -3.63 -8.05
CA SER A 168 -13.94 -4.98 -8.55
C SER A 168 -14.77 -5.24 -9.82
N PRO A 169 -14.18 -5.83 -10.88
CA PRO A 169 -14.86 -6.02 -12.17
C PRO A 169 -16.13 -6.88 -12.09
N ASP A 170 -16.22 -7.81 -11.13
CA ASP A 170 -17.42 -8.64 -10.91
C ASP A 170 -18.67 -7.81 -10.54
N ARG A 171 -18.51 -6.53 -10.18
CA ARG A 171 -19.62 -5.62 -9.89
C ARG A 171 -20.27 -5.07 -11.14
N TYR A 172 -19.58 -5.15 -12.27
CA TYR A 172 -19.93 -4.50 -13.52
C TYR A 172 -20.18 -5.51 -14.64
N CYS A 173 -20.19 -6.81 -14.34
CA CYS A 173 -20.55 -7.82 -15.32
C CYS A 173 -22.07 -7.86 -15.55
N ASP A 174 -22.47 -7.96 -16.81
CA ASP A 174 -23.86 -8.19 -17.21
C ASP A 174 -23.88 -9.13 -18.41
N ALA A 175 -24.29 -10.38 -18.18
CA ALA A 175 -24.33 -11.41 -19.21
C ALA A 175 -25.31 -11.08 -20.36
N SER A 176 -26.27 -10.17 -20.14
CA SER A 176 -27.18 -9.72 -21.21
C SER A 176 -26.48 -8.78 -22.20
N GLU A 177 -25.51 -7.99 -21.73
CA GLU A 177 -24.73 -7.03 -22.51
C GLU A 177 -23.52 -7.65 -23.21
N GLY A 178 -22.96 -8.72 -22.65
CA GLY A 178 -21.85 -9.49 -23.24
C GLY A 178 -20.69 -9.73 -22.28
N ASP A 179 -19.50 -9.96 -22.83
CA ASP A 179 -18.30 -10.11 -22.01
C ASP A 179 -17.77 -8.73 -21.62
N LEU A 180 -17.59 -8.49 -20.32
CA LEU A 180 -16.99 -7.24 -19.84
C LEU A 180 -15.56 -7.13 -20.38
N PHE A 181 -15.28 -6.06 -21.12
CA PHE A 181 -14.02 -5.85 -21.82
C PHE A 181 -13.16 -4.77 -21.16
N ALA A 182 -13.79 -3.68 -20.70
CA ALA A 182 -13.14 -2.57 -20.00
C ALA A 182 -14.16 -1.79 -19.19
N TYR A 183 -13.70 -1.00 -18.23
CA TYR A 183 -14.56 -0.04 -17.53
C TYR A 183 -13.76 1.17 -17.04
N THR A 184 -14.47 2.30 -16.91
CA THR A 184 -13.92 3.54 -16.38
C THR A 184 -14.70 3.95 -15.15
N VAL A 185 -13.99 4.25 -14.07
CA VAL A 185 -14.55 4.78 -12.83
C VAL A 185 -14.19 6.25 -12.73
N THR A 186 -15.19 7.10 -12.49
CA THR A 186 -15.01 8.54 -12.29
C THR A 186 -15.61 8.97 -10.95
N VAL A 187 -14.88 9.78 -10.19
CA VAL A 187 -15.31 10.36 -8.90
C VAL A 187 -14.91 11.84 -8.86
N GLY A 188 -15.88 12.73 -9.07
CA GLY A 188 -15.57 14.14 -9.32
C GLY A 188 -14.72 14.27 -10.59
N ASP A 189 -13.56 14.92 -10.50
CA ASP A 189 -12.63 15.07 -11.63
C ASP A 189 -11.59 13.93 -11.73
N ARG A 190 -11.69 12.92 -10.85
CA ARG A 190 -10.79 11.75 -10.82
C ARG A 190 -11.29 10.70 -11.78
N THR A 191 -10.40 10.11 -12.57
CA THR A 191 -10.75 9.03 -13.51
C THR A 191 -9.72 7.92 -13.46
N GLN A 192 -10.19 6.68 -13.39
CA GLN A 192 -9.37 5.48 -13.46
C GLN A 192 -9.96 4.50 -14.47
N GLN A 193 -9.12 3.99 -15.38
CA GLN A 193 -9.51 3.02 -16.40
C GLN A 193 -9.01 1.63 -16.05
N TYR A 194 -9.80 0.62 -16.40
CA TYR A 194 -9.48 -0.79 -16.23
C TYR A 194 -9.75 -1.53 -17.54
N GLN A 195 -8.84 -2.44 -17.89
CA GLN A 195 -8.97 -3.37 -19.00
C GLN A 195 -9.04 -4.79 -18.46
N ILE A 196 -9.93 -5.61 -19.02
CA ILE A 196 -10.08 -7.01 -18.62
C ILE A 196 -9.11 -7.88 -19.41
N ASP A 197 -8.28 -8.61 -18.69
CA ASP A 197 -7.43 -9.68 -19.22
C ASP A 197 -8.24 -10.98 -19.34
N HIS A 198 -8.37 -11.47 -20.56
CA HIS A 198 -9.05 -12.72 -20.91
C HIS A 198 -8.09 -13.88 -21.20
N THR A 199 -6.77 -13.72 -20.99
CA THR A 199 -5.76 -14.75 -21.31
C THR A 199 -5.80 -15.97 -20.39
N GLY A 200 -6.38 -15.85 -19.19
CA GLY A 200 -6.53 -16.94 -18.23
C GLY A 200 -5.32 -17.20 -17.33
N SER A 201 -4.31 -16.32 -17.36
CA SER A 201 -3.13 -16.41 -16.48
C SER A 201 -3.53 -16.35 -15.01
N ILE A 202 -2.98 -17.24 -14.17
CA ILE A 202 -3.28 -17.29 -12.73
C ILE A 202 -2.26 -16.45 -11.98
N ALA A 203 -2.73 -15.43 -11.27
CA ALA A 203 -1.87 -14.60 -10.42
C ALA A 203 -1.38 -15.37 -9.19
N ASP A 204 -0.06 -15.46 -9.01
CA ASP A 204 0.58 -16.00 -7.80
C ASP A 204 2.01 -15.45 -7.65
N PRO A 205 2.34 -14.67 -6.60
CA PRO A 205 1.45 -14.27 -5.51
C PRO A 205 0.46 -13.16 -5.91
N VAL A 206 -0.60 -13.04 -5.12
CA VAL A 206 -1.40 -11.82 -5.06
C VAL A 206 -1.00 -11.08 -3.79
N LEU A 207 -0.68 -9.80 -3.92
CA LEU A 207 -0.10 -8.98 -2.86
C LEU A 207 -1.06 -7.85 -2.50
N LEU A 208 -1.39 -7.73 -1.22
CA LEU A 208 -2.02 -6.56 -0.64
C LEU A 208 -0.91 -5.71 -0.04
N PHE A 209 -0.77 -4.46 -0.47
CA PHE A 209 0.29 -3.58 0.02
C PHE A 209 -0.24 -2.20 0.37
N THR A 210 0.44 -1.53 1.30
CA THR A 210 0.14 -0.13 1.63
C THR A 210 0.98 0.77 0.73
N ASN A 211 0.31 1.58 -0.09
CA ASN A 211 0.92 2.42 -1.10
C ASN A 211 1.57 3.69 -0.51
N SER A 212 2.20 4.50 -1.36
CA SER A 212 2.86 5.74 -0.93
C SER A 212 1.93 6.77 -0.28
N PHE A 213 0.61 6.61 -0.37
CA PHE A 213 -0.40 7.46 0.27
C PHE A 213 -1.03 6.81 1.52
N GLY A 214 -0.53 5.66 1.95
CA GLY A 214 -1.04 4.95 3.13
C GLY A 214 -2.33 4.18 2.88
N CYS A 215 -2.74 4.04 1.62
CA CYS A 215 -3.93 3.29 1.23
C CYS A 215 -3.57 1.87 0.81
N GLN A 216 -4.44 0.90 1.07
CA GLN A 216 -4.20 -0.50 0.70
C GLN A 216 -4.62 -0.78 -0.74
N GLU A 217 -3.68 -1.28 -1.55
CA GLU A 217 -3.91 -1.67 -2.94
C GLU A 217 -3.52 -3.13 -3.18
N ILE A 218 -4.05 -3.71 -4.26
CA ILE A 218 -3.79 -5.10 -4.62
C ILE A 218 -3.02 -5.17 -5.94
N PHE A 219 -1.92 -5.93 -5.90
CA PHE A 219 -1.09 -6.25 -7.05
C PHE A 219 -1.20 -7.74 -7.38
N TYR A 220 -1.43 -8.05 -8.65
CA TYR A 220 -1.57 -9.41 -9.16
C TYR A 220 -0.32 -9.77 -9.97
N CYS A 221 0.54 -10.63 -9.43
CA CYS A 221 1.75 -11.08 -10.13
C CYS A 221 1.39 -12.18 -11.13
N LEU A 222 1.49 -11.89 -12.42
CA LEU A 222 1.16 -12.81 -13.52
C LEU A 222 2.40 -13.53 -14.10
N GLY A 223 3.58 -13.23 -13.59
CA GLY A 223 4.84 -13.82 -14.01
C GLY A 223 5.13 -15.18 -13.37
N LYS A 224 6.39 -15.61 -13.45
CA LYS A 224 6.81 -16.90 -12.91
C LYS A 224 7.13 -16.79 -11.42
N LYS A 225 6.41 -17.55 -10.60
CA LYS A 225 6.80 -17.78 -9.21
C LYS A 225 7.85 -18.88 -9.11
N LYS A 226 8.91 -18.63 -8.34
CA LYS A 226 9.92 -19.64 -7.99
C LYS A 226 10.09 -19.72 -6.48
N ILE A 227 10.22 -20.93 -5.95
CA ILE A 227 10.42 -21.19 -4.52
C ILE A 227 11.80 -21.80 -4.34
N ALA A 228 12.69 -21.12 -3.63
CA ALA A 228 14.08 -21.52 -3.46
C ALA A 228 14.45 -21.57 -1.96
N PRO A 229 14.10 -22.65 -1.24
CA PRO A 229 14.46 -22.80 0.17
C PRO A 229 15.96 -23.05 0.33
N ILE A 230 16.58 -22.34 1.27
CA ILE A 230 17.99 -22.52 1.66
C ILE A 230 18.03 -23.20 3.04
N PHE A 231 18.81 -24.28 3.14
CA PHE A 231 18.95 -25.06 4.37
C PHE A 231 20.37 -24.98 4.92
N GLU A 232 20.56 -24.24 6.01
CA GLU A 232 21.80 -24.25 6.80
C GLU A 232 21.80 -25.46 7.73
N ARG A 233 22.82 -26.31 7.63
CA ARG A 233 22.95 -27.53 8.45
C ARG A 233 24.24 -27.49 9.25
N LYS A 234 24.14 -27.66 10.57
CA LYS A 234 25.28 -28.02 11.41
C LYS A 234 25.33 -29.52 11.55
N SER A 235 26.48 -30.10 11.24
CA SER A 235 26.72 -31.54 11.27
C SER A 235 27.91 -31.87 12.17
N ALA A 236 27.85 -33.02 12.85
CA ALA A 236 28.95 -33.57 13.61
C ALA A 236 29.10 -35.07 13.32
N VAL A 237 30.27 -35.65 13.56
CA VAL A 237 30.47 -37.11 13.52
C VAL A 237 30.36 -37.65 14.94
N ILE A 238 29.34 -38.46 15.20
CA ILE A 238 29.09 -39.10 16.50
C ILE A 238 29.07 -40.60 16.27
N GLY A 239 29.97 -41.34 16.93
CA GLY A 239 30.07 -42.80 16.77
C GLY A 239 30.36 -43.26 15.34
N GLY A 240 31.18 -42.49 14.59
CA GLY A 240 31.52 -42.78 13.19
C GLY A 240 30.41 -42.44 12.18
N LYS A 241 29.26 -41.91 12.61
CA LYS A 241 28.17 -41.46 11.73
C LYS A 241 28.12 -39.94 11.67
N LYS A 242 28.06 -39.37 10.46
CA LYS A 242 27.81 -37.94 10.26
C LYS A 242 26.32 -37.66 10.43
N ILE A 243 25.97 -36.82 11.40
CA ILE A 243 24.59 -36.48 11.76
C ILE A 243 24.41 -34.96 11.65
N ASN A 244 23.29 -34.52 11.07
CA ASN A 244 22.83 -33.13 11.17
C ASN A 244 22.10 -32.96 12.50
N TYR A 245 22.61 -32.12 13.39
CA TYR A 245 22.00 -31.90 14.72
C TYR A 245 21.28 -30.56 14.82
N GLN A 246 21.52 -29.64 13.88
CA GLN A 246 20.76 -28.40 13.75
C GLN A 246 20.53 -28.10 12.28
N VAL A 247 19.27 -27.90 11.89
CA VAL A 247 18.88 -27.46 10.54
C VAL A 247 18.09 -26.17 10.70
N LYS A 248 18.52 -25.11 10.03
CA LYS A 248 17.80 -23.85 9.91
C LYS A 248 17.39 -23.68 8.45
N GLU A 249 16.09 -23.59 8.21
CA GLU A 249 15.54 -23.28 6.89
C GLU A 249 15.29 -21.78 6.80
N THR A 250 15.80 -21.17 5.74
CA THR A 250 15.41 -19.83 5.30
C THR A 250 14.70 -20.00 3.97
N ARG A 251 13.39 -19.71 3.94
CA ARG A 251 12.57 -19.90 2.74
C ARG A 251 12.39 -18.57 2.03
N THR A 252 13.07 -18.41 0.91
CA THR A 252 12.92 -17.26 0.02
C THR A 252 12.00 -17.65 -1.14
N PHE A 253 11.07 -16.75 -1.45
CA PHE A 253 10.20 -16.83 -2.61
C PHE A 253 10.62 -15.76 -3.61
N GLU A 254 10.68 -16.12 -4.89
CA GLU A 254 10.84 -15.17 -5.99
C GLU A 254 9.46 -14.92 -6.59
N GLY A 255 9.04 -13.66 -6.54
CA GLY A 255 7.86 -13.13 -7.22
C GLY A 255 8.26 -12.38 -8.49
N ASP A 256 7.37 -12.39 -9.45
CA ASP A 256 7.55 -11.82 -10.78
C ASP A 256 6.21 -11.22 -11.21
N THR A 257 6.19 -9.91 -11.50
CA THR A 257 4.97 -9.23 -11.91
C THR A 257 4.39 -9.78 -13.21
N GLY A 258 5.23 -10.43 -14.01
CA GLY A 258 5.01 -10.62 -15.43
C GLY A 258 5.20 -9.30 -16.17
N ILE A 259 5.05 -9.35 -17.50
CA ILE A 259 5.04 -8.16 -18.33
C ILE A 259 3.84 -7.30 -17.93
N ILE A 260 4.10 -6.06 -17.53
CA ILE A 260 3.07 -5.09 -17.17
C ILE A 260 3.00 -3.94 -18.18
N PRO A 261 1.81 -3.35 -18.40
CA PRO A 261 1.70 -2.13 -19.18
C PRO A 261 2.51 -0.98 -18.54
N PRO A 262 3.01 -0.02 -19.35
CA PRO A 262 3.75 1.13 -18.83
C PRO A 262 2.99 1.93 -17.75
N SER A 263 1.65 1.95 -17.83
CA SER A 263 0.77 2.62 -16.86
C SER A 263 0.84 2.03 -15.44
N MET A 264 1.26 0.77 -15.30
CA MET A 264 1.37 0.08 -14.02
C MET A 264 2.79 0.11 -13.45
N ALA A 265 3.76 0.73 -14.13
CA ALA A 265 5.15 0.64 -13.73
C ALA A 265 5.43 1.37 -12.41
N HIS A 266 4.93 2.60 -12.24
CA HIS A 266 5.06 3.34 -10.97
C HIS A 266 4.25 2.70 -9.84
N PHE A 267 3.12 2.05 -10.17
CA PHE A 267 2.34 1.24 -9.23
C PHE A 267 3.12 0.01 -8.73
N ALA A 268 3.85 -0.68 -9.60
CA ALA A 268 4.72 -1.79 -9.21
C ALA A 268 5.94 -1.31 -8.41
N GLU A 269 6.56 -0.20 -8.79
CA GLU A 269 7.64 0.43 -8.01
C GLU A 269 7.15 0.88 -6.62
N ASP A 270 5.89 1.30 -6.51
CA ASP A 270 5.27 1.62 -5.21
C ASP A 270 5.13 0.39 -4.32
N LEU A 271 4.68 -0.74 -4.88
CA LEU A 271 4.69 -2.02 -4.18
C LEU A 271 6.10 -2.36 -3.66
N LEU A 272 7.14 -2.16 -4.47
CA LEU A 272 8.52 -2.47 -4.09
C LEU A 272 9.07 -1.52 -3.00
N ARG A 273 8.52 -0.30 -2.88
CA ARG A 273 8.84 0.66 -1.81
C ARG A 273 8.00 0.49 -0.57
N SER A 274 6.90 -0.28 -0.65
CA SER A 274 6.00 -0.49 0.46
C SER A 274 6.70 -1.19 1.62
N ASP A 275 6.51 -0.64 2.81
CA ASP A 275 7.01 -1.20 4.06
C ASP A 275 6.01 -2.20 4.69
N GLU A 276 4.81 -2.30 4.12
CA GLU A 276 3.76 -3.18 4.59
C GLU A 276 3.12 -3.93 3.42
N VAL A 277 3.52 -5.20 3.28
CA VAL A 277 3.03 -6.10 2.23
C VAL A 277 2.52 -7.41 2.86
N TYR A 278 1.36 -7.87 2.40
CA TYR A 278 0.73 -9.12 2.80
C TYR A 278 0.44 -9.98 1.58
N LEU A 279 0.45 -11.30 1.76
CA LEU A 279 -0.23 -12.18 0.82
C LEU A 279 -1.74 -11.91 0.89
N PHE A 280 -2.38 -11.86 -0.27
CA PHE A 280 -3.83 -11.77 -0.39
C PHE A 280 -4.37 -13.09 -0.92
N ARG A 281 -5.16 -13.80 -0.10
CA ARG A 281 -5.73 -15.11 -0.45
C ARG A 281 -7.16 -15.19 0.04
N ASP A 282 -8.00 -15.90 -0.71
CA ASP A 282 -9.42 -16.09 -0.38
C ASP A 282 -10.15 -14.78 -0.06
N TYR A 283 -9.83 -13.73 -0.80
CA TYR A 283 -10.39 -12.38 -0.63
C TYR A 283 -10.10 -11.70 0.72
N ALA A 284 -9.03 -12.12 1.40
CA ALA A 284 -8.61 -11.55 2.67
C ALA A 284 -7.09 -11.34 2.76
N GLN A 285 -6.70 -10.38 3.61
CA GLN A 285 -5.33 -10.23 4.07
C GLN A 285 -4.88 -11.50 4.80
N ASP A 286 -3.73 -12.04 4.42
CA ASP A 286 -3.12 -13.20 5.05
C ASP A 286 -1.73 -12.83 5.63
N LYS A 287 -0.75 -13.73 5.54
CA LYS A 287 0.58 -13.53 6.13
C LYS A 287 1.28 -12.32 5.54
N GLN A 288 1.81 -11.49 6.45
CA GLN A 288 2.75 -10.44 6.12
C GLN A 288 4.02 -11.04 5.52
N ILE A 289 4.53 -10.38 4.50
CA ILE A 289 5.79 -10.70 3.86
C ILE A 289 6.73 -9.51 3.96
N THR A 290 8.02 -9.80 3.90
CA THR A 290 9.07 -8.79 3.82
C THR A 290 9.81 -8.99 2.52
N LEU A 291 9.81 -7.95 1.67
CA LEU A 291 10.66 -7.91 0.49
C LEU A 291 12.12 -7.84 0.97
N THR A 292 12.95 -8.70 0.42
CA THR A 292 14.36 -8.89 0.82
C THR A 292 15.34 -8.48 -0.28
N ASP A 293 14.88 -8.50 -1.53
CA ASP A 293 15.62 -8.02 -2.69
C ASP A 293 14.61 -7.68 -3.79
N SER A 294 14.96 -6.75 -4.66
CA SER A 294 14.11 -6.37 -5.79
C SER A 294 14.97 -5.85 -6.92
N LYS A 295 14.65 -6.28 -8.13
CA LYS A 295 15.26 -5.79 -9.35
C LYS A 295 14.22 -5.00 -10.14
N SER A 296 14.40 -3.68 -10.14
CA SER A 296 13.64 -2.74 -10.96
C SER A 296 14.58 -2.15 -12.01
N GLU A 297 14.53 -2.69 -13.23
CA GLU A 297 15.25 -2.17 -14.38
C GLU A 297 14.24 -1.87 -15.48
N ARG A 298 14.31 -0.65 -16.01
CA ARG A 298 13.55 -0.21 -17.18
C ARG A 298 14.51 0.51 -18.10
N THR A 299 14.35 0.29 -19.39
CA THR A 299 15.02 1.07 -20.41
C THR A 299 13.99 1.90 -21.18
N ASN A 300 14.49 2.86 -21.95
CA ASN A 300 13.68 3.66 -22.87
C ASN A 300 13.71 3.09 -24.30
N GLU A 301 14.17 1.85 -24.46
CA GLU A 301 14.16 1.15 -25.74
C GLU A 301 12.72 0.85 -26.17
N ALA A 302 12.47 0.88 -27.48
CA ALA A 302 11.11 0.80 -28.01
C ALA A 302 10.45 -0.58 -27.85
N ASP A 303 11.25 -1.61 -27.61
CA ASP A 303 10.84 -3.01 -27.44
C ASP A 303 10.96 -3.51 -26.01
N ASP A 304 11.38 -2.66 -25.07
CA ASP A 304 11.48 -3.04 -23.66
C ASP A 304 10.11 -2.98 -22.98
N LEU A 305 9.73 -4.10 -22.39
CA LEU A 305 8.47 -4.25 -21.66
C LEU A 305 8.80 -4.36 -20.18
N ALA A 306 8.15 -3.53 -19.37
CA ALA A 306 8.41 -3.51 -17.94
C ALA A 306 8.03 -4.86 -17.31
N GLU A 307 8.98 -5.46 -16.61
CA GLU A 307 8.84 -6.67 -15.81
C GLU A 307 9.70 -6.51 -14.55
N PHE A 308 9.12 -6.78 -13.39
CA PHE A 308 9.80 -6.63 -12.12
C PHE A 308 9.85 -7.94 -11.36
N THR A 309 11.04 -8.25 -10.83
CA THR A 309 11.27 -9.44 -10.03
C THR A 309 11.71 -9.04 -8.63
N PHE A 310 11.27 -9.80 -7.64
CA PHE A 310 11.57 -9.54 -6.25
C PHE A 310 11.66 -10.82 -5.45
N SER A 311 12.44 -10.79 -4.38
CA SER A 311 12.53 -11.87 -3.41
C SER A 311 11.86 -11.48 -2.11
N TYR A 312 11.06 -12.37 -1.53
CA TYR A 312 10.37 -12.12 -0.27
C TYR A 312 10.43 -13.32 0.68
N GLN A 313 10.24 -13.05 1.97
CA GLN A 313 10.10 -14.04 3.03
C GLN A 313 8.85 -13.73 3.86
N TYR A 314 8.36 -14.70 4.63
CA TYR A 314 7.33 -14.38 5.63
C TYR A 314 7.95 -13.53 6.73
N SER A 315 7.25 -12.49 7.20
CA SER A 315 7.76 -11.63 8.28
C SER A 315 7.79 -12.31 9.65
N GLN A 316 7.16 -13.49 9.77
CA GLN A 316 7.14 -14.27 11.02
C GLN A 316 8.42 -15.09 11.23
N ARG A 317 8.73 -15.39 12.50
CA ARG A 317 9.91 -16.19 12.87
C ARG A 317 9.92 -17.60 12.25
N ILE A 318 8.75 -18.23 12.12
CA ILE A 318 8.62 -19.62 11.64
C ILE A 318 8.39 -19.61 10.13
N GLN A 319 9.43 -19.94 9.37
CA GLN A 319 9.37 -19.96 7.90
C GLN A 319 8.74 -21.25 7.32
N ASN A 320 8.69 -22.32 8.11
CA ASN A 320 8.03 -23.57 7.71
C ASN A 320 6.51 -23.46 7.93
N VAL A 321 5.82 -22.88 6.94
CA VAL A 321 4.37 -22.71 6.95
C VAL A 321 3.71 -23.81 6.14
N VAL A 322 2.81 -24.55 6.78
CA VAL A 322 1.92 -25.52 6.11
C VAL A 322 0.57 -24.85 5.93
N PHE A 323 0.18 -24.60 4.69
CA PHE A 323 -1.18 -24.20 4.36
C PHE A 323 -2.05 -25.45 4.38
N LYS A 324 -2.79 -25.64 5.48
CA LYS A 324 -3.87 -26.62 5.49
C LYS A 324 -5.04 -26.04 4.72
N ASN A 325 -5.11 -26.30 3.43
CA ASN A 325 -6.40 -26.35 2.77
C ASN A 325 -7.15 -27.47 3.49
N ILE A 326 -8.19 -27.13 4.25
CA ILE A 326 -9.04 -28.11 4.95
C ILE A 326 -9.83 -28.84 3.87
N ASP A 327 -9.17 -29.81 3.23
CA ASP A 327 -9.80 -30.87 2.44
C ASP A 327 -8.87 -32.09 2.32
N THR A 328 -8.09 -32.35 3.38
CA THR A 328 -7.40 -33.64 3.56
C THR A 328 -7.87 -34.27 4.86
N SER A 329 -8.96 -35.01 4.73
CA SER A 329 -9.29 -36.15 5.57
C SER A 329 -8.14 -37.18 5.51
N SER A 330 -7.07 -36.97 6.28
CA SER A 330 -6.21 -38.07 6.75
C SER A 330 -5.22 -37.58 7.80
N GLY A 331 -5.23 -38.23 8.96
CA GLY A 331 -4.17 -38.13 9.94
C GLY A 331 -4.42 -37.22 11.13
N LYS A 332 -5.60 -37.28 11.77
CA LYS A 332 -5.62 -37.03 13.21
C LYS A 332 -4.94 -38.23 13.88
N ILE A 333 -3.75 -38.00 14.45
CA ILE A 333 -2.98 -39.00 15.20
C ILE A 333 -3.73 -39.47 16.47
N PHE A 334 -4.72 -38.69 16.91
CA PHE A 334 -5.66 -39.05 17.96
C PHE A 334 -7.08 -39.03 17.38
N ASP A 335 -7.60 -40.21 17.07
CA ASP A 335 -9.03 -40.40 16.91
C ASP A 335 -9.63 -41.01 18.19
N ARG A 336 -10.95 -41.17 18.24
CA ARG A 336 -11.68 -41.73 19.39
C ARG A 336 -11.36 -43.22 19.66
N SER A 337 -10.48 -43.86 18.90
CA SER A 337 -9.99 -45.22 19.20
C SER A 337 -8.79 -45.23 20.16
N PHE A 338 -8.27 -44.05 20.53
CA PHE A 338 -7.07 -43.92 21.36
C PHE A 338 -7.30 -44.14 22.88
N ASP A 339 -8.50 -44.57 23.31
CA ASP A 339 -8.83 -44.63 24.75
C ASP A 339 -9.55 -45.91 25.18
N ASP A 340 -9.00 -47.09 24.82
CA ASP A 340 -9.44 -48.39 25.36
C ASP A 340 -8.29 -49.37 25.68
N THR A 341 -7.03 -48.90 25.79
CA THR A 341 -5.87 -49.79 26.10
C THR A 341 -5.10 -49.45 27.38
N PHE A 342 -5.65 -48.57 28.23
CA PHE A 342 -5.18 -48.39 29.60
C PHE A 342 -6.30 -48.71 30.61
N ASN A 343 -6.62 -49.99 30.74
CA ASN A 343 -7.23 -50.58 31.93
C ASN A 343 -6.70 -52.00 32.14
#